data_AF-A0A920P691-F1
#
_entry.id   AF-A0A920P691-F1
#
_cell.length_a   1.000
_cell.length_b   1.000
_cell.length_c   1.000
_cell.angle_alpha   90.00
_cell.angle_beta   90.00
_cell.angle_gamma   90.00
#
_symmetry.space_group_name_H-M   'P 1'
#
loop_
_entity.id
_entity.type
_entity.pdbx_description
1 polymer ?
#
loop_
_entity_poly.entity_id
_entity_poly.type
_entity_poly.pdbx_seq_one_letter_code
_entity_poly.pdbx_strand_id
1 'polypeptide(L)'
;MQDDSGRVNGIQVLGPEGFEDIAARSVVLASGGFEANAEMRCRYLGPGWEMVKVRGIPYNTGDGINMAINVGAQSHGHYSSCHSVAWDMNAPAFGDRTVTELFQKHSYPFGLIVNVNGERFLDEGYDFRNYTYVTYGRALLTQPQGLAFQVFDQKIIDRGLLRDEYWIPQATMAKADTLEELARMLDIDPDGLVKEVEGYNAAVRTDIPYNATVKDGRCTEGLEGKQDELGGDSRYSPLLRVGCYYWHIIHIRWRQN
;
A
#
# COMPACT_ATOMS: atom_id res chain seq x y z
N MET A 1 -10.43 23.74 28.02
CA MET A 1 -10.83 24.22 29.37
C MET A 1 -12.35 24.20 29.44
N GLN A 2 -12.92 23.87 30.59
CA GLN A 2 -14.37 23.87 30.84
C GLN A 2 -14.67 24.63 32.13
N ASP A 3 -15.86 25.23 32.23
CA ASP A 3 -16.40 25.71 33.50
C ASP A 3 -17.09 24.57 34.28
N ASP A 4 -17.61 24.89 35.47
CA ASP A 4 -18.27 23.92 36.36
C ASP A 4 -19.54 23.30 35.76
N SER A 5 -20.10 23.90 34.69
CA SER A 5 -21.25 23.36 33.96
C SER A 5 -20.84 22.42 32.81
N GLY A 6 -19.54 22.22 32.59
CA GLY A 6 -18.99 21.45 31.47
C GLY A 6 -18.92 22.22 30.16
N ARG A 7 -19.24 23.52 30.16
CA ARG A 7 -19.18 24.36 28.96
C ARG A 7 -17.74 24.74 28.66
N VAL A 8 -17.34 24.62 27.39
CA VAL A 8 -16.03 25.09 26.91
C VAL A 8 -15.92 26.62 27.08
N ASN A 9 -14.85 27.07 27.74
CA ASN A 9 -14.58 28.48 28.03
C ASN A 9 -13.18 28.95 27.58
N GLY A 10 -12.41 28.09 26.92
CA GLY A 10 -11.08 28.40 26.45
C GLY A 10 -10.26 27.16 26.08
N ILE A 11 -9.01 27.41 25.70
CA ILE A 11 -8.01 26.41 25.34
C ILE A 11 -6.67 26.79 25.99
N GLN A 12 -5.96 25.79 26.50
CA GLN A 12 -4.58 25.96 26.92
C GLN A 12 -3.68 25.63 25.73
N VAL A 13 -2.73 26.51 25.42
CA VAL A 13 -1.79 26.33 24.31
C VAL A 13 -0.36 26.33 24.82
N LEU A 14 0.53 25.61 24.13
CA LEU A 14 1.97 25.63 24.39
C LEU A 14 2.62 26.60 23.39
N GLY A 15 3.00 27.78 23.87
CA GLY A 15 3.75 28.78 23.10
C GLY A 15 5.25 28.71 23.37
N PRO A 16 6.05 29.62 22.77
CA PRO A 16 7.50 29.68 22.96
C PRO A 16 7.94 29.89 24.43
N GLU A 17 7.13 30.61 25.21
CA GLU A 17 7.38 30.95 26.61
C GLU A 17 6.74 29.96 27.61
N GLY A 18 6.12 28.87 27.11
CA GLY A 18 5.44 27.87 27.91
C GLY A 18 3.93 27.84 27.70
N PHE A 19 3.21 27.31 28.69
CA PHE A 19 1.76 27.19 28.62
C PHE A 19 1.06 28.53 28.88
N GLU A 20 0.08 28.87 28.05
CA GLU A 20 -0.83 29.99 28.26
C GLU A 20 -2.28 29.58 28.05
N ASP A 21 -3.18 30.19 28.81
CA ASP A 21 -4.62 29.96 28.71
C ASP A 21 -5.25 31.06 27.86
N ILE A 22 -5.92 30.67 26.77
CA ILE A 22 -6.68 31.57 25.91
C ILE A 22 -8.16 31.40 26.22
N ALA A 23 -8.75 32.42 26.86
CA ALA A 23 -10.19 32.47 27.10
C ALA A 23 -10.96 32.67 25.78
N ALA A 24 -11.95 31.82 25.52
CA ALA A 24 -12.76 31.89 24.32
C ALA A 24 -14.19 31.40 24.59
N ARG A 25 -15.19 32.03 23.97
CA ARG A 25 -16.59 31.61 24.10
C ARG A 25 -16.90 30.30 23.39
N SER A 26 -16.08 29.96 22.39
CA SER A 26 -16.16 28.77 21.54
C SER A 26 -14.76 28.39 21.06
N VAL A 27 -14.51 27.10 20.88
CA VAL A 27 -13.27 26.54 20.32
C VAL A 27 -13.64 25.63 19.15
N VAL A 28 -12.96 25.77 18.01
CA VAL A 28 -13.13 24.91 16.84
C VAL A 28 -11.88 24.05 16.66
N LEU A 29 -12.05 22.73 16.70
CA LEU A 29 -10.96 21.79 16.45
C LEU A 29 -10.94 21.43 14.95
N ALA A 30 -9.87 21.82 14.26
CA ALA A 30 -9.63 21.55 12.85
C ALA A 30 -8.24 20.90 12.63
N SER A 31 -7.88 19.96 13.52
CA SER A 31 -6.52 19.43 13.69
C SER A 31 -6.22 18.16 12.88
N GLY A 32 -7.08 17.76 11.95
CA GLY A 32 -6.90 16.53 11.19
C GLY A 32 -7.09 15.23 11.99
N GLY A 33 -6.53 14.13 11.48
CA GLY A 33 -6.69 12.77 11.98
C GLY A 33 -5.54 12.28 12.85
N PHE A 34 -5.39 10.94 12.93
CA PHE A 34 -4.39 10.25 13.75
C PHE A 34 -3.43 9.37 12.95
N GLU A 35 -3.40 9.46 11.62
CA GLU A 35 -2.64 8.55 10.77
C GLU A 35 -1.12 8.55 11.00
N ALA A 36 -0.56 9.61 11.57
CA ALA A 36 0.84 9.68 11.95
C ALA A 36 1.12 9.11 13.34
N ASN A 37 0.08 8.78 14.12
CA ASN A 37 0.21 8.20 15.45
C ASN A 37 0.28 6.67 15.37
N ALA A 38 1.47 6.11 15.57
CA ALA A 38 1.72 4.67 15.56
C ALA A 38 0.89 3.91 16.60
N GLU A 39 0.71 4.49 17.80
CA GLU A 39 -0.06 3.89 18.89
C GLU A 39 -1.54 3.79 18.52
N MET A 40 -2.14 4.91 18.09
CA MET A 40 -3.56 4.91 17.70
C MET A 40 -3.82 4.04 16.46
N ARG A 41 -2.88 3.98 15.50
CA ARG A 41 -2.97 3.06 14.37
C ARG A 41 -2.99 1.60 14.83
N CYS A 42 -2.06 1.20 15.69
CA CYS A 42 -2.04 -0.15 16.26
C CYS A 42 -3.33 -0.46 17.02
N ARG A 43 -3.78 0.49 17.87
CA ARG A 43 -4.99 0.37 18.70
C ARG A 43 -6.25 0.15 17.87
N TYR A 44 -6.44 0.92 16.79
CA TYR A 44 -7.70 0.92 16.03
C TYR A 44 -7.67 0.05 14.78
N LEU A 45 -6.53 -0.06 14.08
CA LEU A 45 -6.40 -0.81 12.83
C LEU A 45 -5.84 -2.23 13.05
N GLY A 46 -5.18 -2.46 14.20
CA GLY A 46 -4.63 -3.75 14.60
C GLY A 46 -3.08 -3.81 14.53
N PRO A 47 -2.50 -4.95 14.94
CA PRO A 47 -1.05 -5.15 14.94
C PRO A 47 -0.41 -4.99 13.55
N GLY A 48 0.81 -4.48 13.50
CA GLY A 48 1.57 -4.25 12.26
C GLY A 48 1.30 -2.89 11.62
N TRP A 49 0.17 -2.24 11.93
CA TRP A 49 -0.16 -0.91 11.39
C TRP A 49 0.76 0.19 11.88
N GLU A 50 1.44 0.02 13.02
CA GLU A 50 2.46 0.92 13.53
C GLU A 50 3.68 1.03 12.59
N MET A 51 3.98 -0.04 11.84
CA MET A 51 5.14 -0.13 10.94
C MET A 51 4.87 0.47 9.55
N VAL A 52 3.61 0.74 9.23
CA VAL A 52 3.20 1.26 7.92
C VAL A 52 3.69 2.69 7.70
N LYS A 53 4.08 3.04 6.47
CA LYS A 53 4.47 4.41 6.13
C LYS A 53 3.23 5.29 5.96
N VAL A 54 3.34 6.58 6.23
CA VAL A 54 2.17 7.46 6.35
C VAL A 54 2.12 8.44 5.20
N ARG A 55 1.02 8.42 4.41
CA ARG A 55 0.57 9.33 3.32
C ARG A 55 0.97 10.80 3.46
N GLY A 56 0.60 11.27 4.63
CA GLY A 56 0.55 12.67 4.94
C GLY A 56 1.83 13.13 5.63
N ILE A 57 1.61 14.17 6.42
CA ILE A 57 2.59 14.83 7.26
C ILE A 57 2.74 14.07 8.59
N PRO A 58 3.87 14.22 9.29
CA PRO A 58 4.10 13.57 10.58
C PRO A 58 3.25 14.12 11.73
N TYR A 59 2.46 15.16 11.50
CA TYR A 59 1.79 15.94 12.55
C TYR A 59 0.33 15.55 12.81
N ASN A 60 -0.26 14.69 11.99
CA ASN A 60 -1.64 14.23 12.20
C ASN A 60 -1.65 13.09 13.22
N THR A 61 -1.47 13.44 14.49
CA THR A 61 -1.25 12.50 15.60
C THR A 61 -2.50 12.26 16.46
N GLY A 62 -3.64 12.84 16.09
CA GLY A 62 -4.91 12.67 16.81
C GLY A 62 -5.07 13.57 18.02
N ASP A 63 -4.21 14.58 18.20
CA ASP A 63 -4.19 15.41 19.41
C ASP A 63 -5.53 16.10 19.67
N GLY A 64 -6.16 16.66 18.63
CA GLY A 64 -7.49 17.27 18.78
C GLY A 64 -8.60 16.25 19.05
N ILE A 65 -8.50 15.04 18.48
CA ILE A 65 -9.44 13.95 18.77
C ILE A 65 -9.35 13.58 20.25
N ASN A 66 -8.13 13.36 20.76
CA ASN A 66 -7.89 13.01 22.16
C ASN A 66 -8.28 14.15 23.10
N MET A 67 -7.97 15.41 22.76
CA MET A 67 -8.37 16.57 23.53
C MET A 67 -9.90 16.66 23.66
N ALA A 68 -10.65 16.41 22.58
CA ALA A 68 -12.11 16.39 22.61
C ALA A 68 -12.65 15.27 23.50
N ILE A 69 -12.13 14.04 23.32
CA ILE A 69 -12.54 12.87 24.12
C ILE A 69 -12.26 13.11 25.61
N ASN A 70 -11.11 13.68 25.95
CA ASN A 70 -10.70 13.94 27.33
C ASN A 70 -11.63 14.93 28.07
N VAL A 71 -12.35 15.79 27.35
CA VAL A 71 -13.34 16.72 27.93
C VAL A 71 -14.78 16.23 27.80
N GLY A 72 -14.96 14.95 27.49
CA GLY A 72 -16.26 14.28 27.46
C GLY A 72 -16.96 14.24 26.10
N ALA A 73 -16.28 14.59 25.01
CA ALA A 73 -16.86 14.41 23.68
C ALA A 73 -17.03 12.92 23.36
N GLN A 74 -18.18 12.56 22.80
CA GLN A 74 -18.41 11.22 22.29
C GLN A 74 -17.66 11.03 20.95
N SER A 75 -16.90 9.96 20.82
CA SER A 75 -16.31 9.57 19.54
C SER A 75 -17.38 9.16 18.53
N HIS A 76 -17.12 9.41 17.24
CA HIS A 76 -18.02 9.04 16.15
C HIS A 76 -17.23 8.66 14.89
N GLY A 77 -17.84 7.84 14.03
CA GLY A 77 -17.24 7.32 12.80
C GLY A 77 -16.49 5.99 12.99
N HIS A 78 -15.82 5.53 11.93
CA HIS A 78 -15.09 4.26 11.91
C HIS A 78 -13.58 4.50 11.99
N TYR A 79 -12.97 4.11 13.11
CA TYR A 79 -11.51 4.22 13.30
C TYR A 79 -10.77 2.95 12.85
N SER A 80 -11.50 1.85 12.62
CA SER A 80 -10.97 0.52 12.29
C SER A 80 -10.80 0.25 10.80
N SER A 81 -10.88 1.28 9.97
CA SER A 81 -10.74 1.16 8.52
C SER A 81 -9.87 2.27 7.94
N CYS A 82 -9.28 1.99 6.80
CA CYS A 82 -8.26 2.82 6.20
C CYS A 82 -8.16 2.62 4.69
N HIS A 83 -7.68 3.63 3.99
CA HIS A 83 -7.28 3.48 2.59
C HIS A 83 -5.78 3.17 2.51
N SER A 84 -5.42 1.90 2.35
CA SER A 84 -4.03 1.43 2.20
C SER A 84 -3.67 1.16 0.75
N VAL A 85 -2.52 1.61 0.29
CA VAL A 85 -2.07 1.37 -1.09
C VAL A 85 -0.63 0.87 -1.12
N ALA A 86 -0.29 0.15 -2.19
CA ALA A 86 1.07 -0.18 -2.58
C ALA A 86 1.94 1.09 -2.78
N TRP A 87 3.15 1.08 -2.23
CA TRP A 87 4.09 2.20 -2.11
C TRP A 87 5.52 1.70 -2.21
N ASP A 88 6.51 2.53 -2.51
CA ASP A 88 7.90 2.05 -2.63
C ASP A 88 8.53 1.69 -1.25
N MET A 89 9.31 0.61 -1.20
CA MET A 89 10.05 0.21 0.02
C MET A 89 11.10 1.22 0.46
N ASN A 90 11.69 2.00 -0.44
CA ASN A 90 12.65 3.05 -0.05
C ASN A 90 12.01 4.42 0.14
N ALA A 91 10.67 4.50 0.08
CA ALA A 91 9.99 5.75 0.41
C ALA A 91 10.25 6.18 1.87
N PRO A 92 10.27 7.48 2.17
CA PRO A 92 10.39 7.96 3.53
C PRO A 92 9.19 7.54 4.40
N ALA A 93 9.37 7.61 5.73
CA ALA A 93 8.33 7.28 6.70
C ALA A 93 7.06 8.14 6.53
N PHE A 94 7.23 9.39 6.08
CA PHE A 94 6.17 10.39 5.87
C PHE A 94 6.24 11.01 4.47
N GLY A 95 5.36 11.97 4.21
CA GLY A 95 5.22 12.66 2.92
C GLY A 95 6.48 13.37 2.51
N ASP A 96 6.93 13.05 1.30
CA ASP A 96 7.94 13.85 0.61
C ASP A 96 7.24 14.83 -0.31
N ARG A 97 7.48 16.13 -0.11
CA ARG A 97 6.91 17.21 -0.94
C ARG A 97 7.63 17.35 -2.28
N THR A 98 8.80 16.75 -2.44
CA THR A 98 9.60 16.80 -3.67
C THR A 98 9.20 15.68 -4.63
N VAL A 99 9.02 14.46 -4.11
CA VAL A 99 8.62 13.27 -4.89
C VAL A 99 7.09 13.09 -4.96
N THR A 100 6.37 13.70 -4.01
CA THR A 100 4.92 13.72 -3.93
C THR A 100 4.29 12.32 -4.01
N GLU A 101 3.53 12.03 -5.06
CA GLU A 101 2.81 10.78 -5.27
C GLU A 101 3.60 9.70 -6.00
N LEU A 102 4.81 10.00 -6.49
CA LEU A 102 5.57 9.14 -7.41
C LEU A 102 6.21 7.91 -6.75
N PHE A 103 5.95 7.68 -5.46
CA PHE A 103 6.30 6.42 -4.81
C PHE A 103 5.18 5.37 -4.88
N GLN A 104 4.02 5.69 -5.43
CA GLN A 104 2.98 4.70 -5.72
C GLN A 104 3.53 3.57 -6.60
N LYS A 105 2.97 2.36 -6.46
CA LYS A 105 3.34 1.18 -7.26
C LYS A 105 2.12 0.45 -7.78
N HIS A 106 1.51 1.04 -8.80
CA HIS A 106 0.21 0.62 -9.27
C HIS A 106 0.16 -0.01 -10.67
N SER A 107 1.29 -0.27 -11.31
CA SER A 107 1.37 -1.03 -12.57
C SER A 107 1.35 -2.55 -12.36
N TYR A 108 1.04 -3.03 -11.15
CA TYR A 108 0.95 -4.46 -10.82
C TYR A 108 0.03 -5.29 -11.76
N PRO A 109 -1.03 -4.77 -12.40
CA PRO A 109 -1.84 -5.59 -13.32
C PRO A 109 -1.08 -6.06 -14.57
N PHE A 110 0.15 -5.57 -14.80
CA PHE A 110 0.99 -5.96 -15.92
C PHE A 110 2.08 -6.96 -15.53
N GLY A 111 2.14 -7.40 -14.27
CA GLY A 111 3.18 -8.31 -13.78
C GLY A 111 2.64 -9.24 -12.69
N LEU A 112 3.56 -9.87 -11.95
CA LEU A 112 3.22 -10.69 -10.78
C LEU A 112 3.63 -9.98 -9.51
N ILE A 113 2.88 -10.20 -8.43
CA ILE A 113 3.25 -9.81 -7.08
C ILE A 113 3.64 -11.08 -6.32
N VAL A 114 4.88 -11.12 -5.84
CA VAL A 114 5.42 -12.24 -5.04
C VAL A 114 5.89 -11.75 -3.68
N ASN A 115 5.79 -12.58 -2.65
CA ASN A 115 6.36 -12.30 -1.33
C ASN A 115 7.87 -12.66 -1.28
N VAL A 116 8.50 -12.51 -0.12
CA VAL A 116 9.93 -12.86 0.09
C VAL A 116 10.25 -14.35 -0.12
N ASN A 117 9.26 -15.24 -0.09
CA ASN A 117 9.43 -16.66 -0.40
C ASN A 117 9.27 -16.95 -1.89
N GLY A 118 9.09 -15.93 -2.74
CA GLY A 118 8.85 -16.10 -4.17
C GLY A 118 7.45 -16.59 -4.52
N GLU A 119 6.51 -16.55 -3.57
CA GLU A 119 5.15 -17.06 -3.76
C GLU A 119 4.20 -15.92 -4.09
N ARG A 120 3.32 -16.10 -5.08
CA ARG A 120 2.16 -15.22 -5.28
C ARG A 120 1.18 -15.36 -4.12
N PHE A 121 0.34 -14.35 -3.91
CA PHE A 121 -0.71 -14.37 -2.88
C PHE A 121 -1.95 -13.53 -3.27
N LEU A 122 -2.01 -13.06 -4.53
CA LEU A 122 -3.09 -12.24 -5.08
C LEU A 122 -3.37 -12.65 -6.54
N ASP A 123 -4.58 -12.36 -7.04
CA ASP A 123 -4.89 -12.31 -8.47
C ASP A 123 -4.66 -10.89 -8.98
N GLU A 124 -3.50 -10.61 -9.56
CA GLU A 124 -3.12 -9.28 -10.06
C GLU A 124 -4.03 -8.77 -11.18
N GLY A 125 -4.77 -9.67 -11.85
CA GLY A 125 -5.66 -9.39 -12.97
C GLY A 125 -7.15 -9.32 -12.61
N TYR A 126 -7.53 -9.51 -11.34
CA TYR A 126 -8.92 -9.57 -10.87
C TYR A 126 -9.82 -8.45 -11.43
N ASP A 127 -9.35 -7.20 -11.32
CA ASP A 127 -10.00 -6.03 -11.87
C ASP A 127 -8.99 -4.94 -12.24
N PHE A 128 -9.47 -3.89 -12.89
CA PHE A 128 -8.69 -2.68 -13.08
C PHE A 128 -8.21 -2.14 -11.73
N ARG A 129 -6.98 -1.63 -11.76
CA ARG A 129 -6.27 -1.12 -10.59
C ARG A 129 -7.10 -0.20 -9.70
N ASN A 130 -8.00 0.62 -10.25
CA ASN A 130 -8.84 1.55 -9.47
C ASN A 130 -9.86 0.85 -8.56
N TYR A 131 -10.09 -0.44 -8.72
CA TYR A 131 -11.02 -1.23 -7.90
C TYR A 131 -10.31 -2.18 -6.94
N THR A 132 -9.02 -2.47 -7.14
CA THR A 132 -8.28 -3.52 -6.40
C THR A 132 -7.15 -2.98 -5.52
N TYR A 133 -6.62 -1.79 -5.81
CA TYR A 133 -5.42 -1.27 -5.14
C TYR A 133 -5.52 -1.14 -3.61
N VAL A 134 -6.71 -0.89 -3.06
CA VAL A 134 -6.92 -0.77 -1.62
C VAL A 134 -6.82 -2.12 -0.92
N THR A 135 -7.48 -3.12 -1.51
CA THR A 135 -7.47 -4.50 -1.06
C THR A 135 -6.06 -5.06 -1.06
N TYR A 136 -5.31 -4.85 -2.15
CA TYR A 136 -3.95 -5.39 -2.27
C TYR A 136 -2.99 -4.71 -1.30
N GLY A 137 -3.19 -3.41 -1.04
CA GLY A 137 -2.48 -2.71 0.03
C GLY A 137 -2.66 -3.37 1.40
N ARG A 138 -3.83 -3.94 1.72
CA ARG A 138 -4.02 -4.64 2.99
C ARG A 138 -3.35 -6.04 2.98
N ALA A 139 -3.48 -6.79 1.90
CA ALA A 139 -2.91 -8.14 1.77
C ALA A 139 -1.37 -8.16 1.88
N LEU A 140 -0.71 -7.05 1.58
CA LEU A 140 0.73 -6.89 1.76
C LEU A 140 1.17 -6.93 3.23
N LEU A 141 0.35 -6.48 4.19
CA LEU A 141 0.69 -6.51 5.62
C LEU A 141 0.78 -7.93 6.17
N THR A 142 0.01 -8.84 5.58
CA THR A 142 -0.06 -10.23 6.02
C THR A 142 1.05 -11.08 5.42
N GLN A 143 1.86 -10.53 4.51
CA GLN A 143 3.00 -11.25 3.93
C GLN A 143 4.19 -11.24 4.88
N PRO A 144 5.08 -12.24 4.80
CA PRO A 144 6.29 -12.25 5.62
C PRO A 144 7.09 -10.95 5.42
N GLN A 145 7.49 -10.36 6.55
CA GLN A 145 8.19 -9.06 6.61
C GLN A 145 7.37 -7.84 6.13
N GLY A 146 6.10 -8.01 5.75
CA GLY A 146 5.28 -6.93 5.19
C GLY A 146 5.78 -6.44 3.82
N LEU A 147 6.46 -7.32 3.08
CA LEU A 147 7.10 -7.00 1.79
C LEU A 147 6.52 -7.85 0.67
N ALA A 148 6.45 -7.24 -0.51
CA ALA A 148 6.27 -7.94 -1.77
C ALA A 148 6.97 -7.22 -2.92
N PHE A 149 7.10 -7.93 -4.03
CA PHE A 149 7.85 -7.50 -5.19
C PHE A 149 6.97 -7.63 -6.42
N GLN A 150 6.94 -6.56 -7.23
CA GLN A 150 6.34 -6.64 -8.57
C GLN A 150 7.38 -7.13 -9.55
N VAL A 151 7.07 -8.18 -10.31
CA VAL A 151 7.96 -8.77 -11.31
C VAL A 151 7.35 -8.53 -12.69
N PHE A 152 8.11 -7.83 -13.54
CA PHE A 152 7.72 -7.52 -14.93
C PHE A 152 8.69 -8.14 -15.93
N ASP A 153 8.17 -8.49 -17.11
CA ASP A 153 9.01 -8.86 -18.25
C ASP A 153 9.42 -7.62 -19.10
N GLN A 154 10.48 -7.79 -19.89
CA GLN A 154 10.99 -6.77 -20.82
C GLN A 154 9.92 -6.30 -21.82
N LYS A 155 8.92 -7.10 -22.18
CA LYS A 155 7.88 -6.70 -23.15
C LYS A 155 6.96 -5.64 -22.56
N ILE A 156 6.67 -5.70 -21.26
CA ILE A 156 5.92 -4.66 -20.56
C ILE A 156 6.69 -3.33 -20.58
N ILE A 157 8.01 -3.41 -20.41
CA ILE A 157 8.90 -2.24 -20.46
C ILE A 157 8.96 -1.65 -21.87
N ASP A 158 9.23 -2.49 -22.88
CA ASP A 158 9.37 -2.07 -24.29
C ASP A 158 8.09 -1.44 -24.83
N ARG A 159 6.93 -1.87 -24.32
CA ARG A 159 5.61 -1.31 -24.65
C ARG A 159 5.27 -0.03 -23.88
N GLY A 160 6.11 0.40 -22.93
CA GLY A 160 5.88 1.59 -22.12
C GLY A 160 4.63 1.50 -21.24
N LEU A 161 4.29 0.31 -20.74
CA LEU A 161 3.08 0.10 -19.94
C LEU A 161 3.24 0.50 -18.46
N LEU A 162 4.48 0.62 -17.99
CA LEU A 162 4.75 1.08 -16.62
C LEU A 162 4.59 2.59 -16.52
N ARG A 163 4.01 3.04 -15.40
CA ARG A 163 3.84 4.47 -15.10
C ARG A 163 5.17 5.13 -14.76
N ASP A 164 5.26 6.45 -14.90
CA ASP A 164 6.47 7.23 -14.60
C ASP A 164 7.02 7.04 -13.18
N GLU A 165 6.14 6.72 -12.21
CA GLU A 165 6.50 6.39 -10.81
C GLU A 165 7.45 5.18 -10.67
N TYR A 166 7.63 4.40 -11.73
CA TYR A 166 8.55 3.25 -11.79
C TYR A 166 9.97 3.67 -12.20
N TRP A 167 10.15 4.88 -12.72
CA TRP A 167 11.38 5.35 -13.36
C TRP A 167 12.04 6.54 -12.64
N ILE A 168 11.47 6.99 -11.53
CA ILE A 168 12.08 8.05 -10.72
C ILE A 168 13.38 7.55 -10.07
N PRO A 169 14.36 8.43 -9.79
CA PRO A 169 15.61 8.02 -9.14
C PRO A 169 15.46 7.34 -7.79
N GLN A 170 14.35 7.61 -7.09
CA GLN A 170 14.03 7.05 -5.78
C GLN A 170 13.28 5.71 -5.85
N ALA A 171 12.86 5.28 -7.05
CA ALA A 171 12.15 4.02 -7.22
C ALA A 171 13.12 2.87 -6.99
N THR A 172 12.74 1.93 -6.14
CA THR A 172 13.57 0.76 -5.89
C THR A 172 13.41 -0.21 -7.03
N MET A 173 14.46 -0.39 -7.83
CA MET A 173 14.47 -1.22 -9.03
C MET A 173 15.77 -1.99 -9.13
N ALA A 174 15.71 -3.21 -9.65
CA ALA A 174 16.81 -3.78 -10.37
C ALA A 174 16.36 -4.73 -11.47
N LYS A 175 17.38 -5.16 -12.19
CA LYS A 175 17.31 -5.87 -13.44
C LYS A 175 18.32 -7.01 -13.42
N ALA A 176 17.90 -8.16 -13.92
CA ALA A 176 18.74 -9.32 -14.14
C ALA A 176 18.33 -10.02 -15.44
N ASP A 177 19.18 -10.92 -15.92
CA ASP A 177 18.92 -11.73 -17.10
C ASP A 177 18.23 -13.06 -16.74
N THR A 178 18.29 -13.48 -15.47
CA THR A 178 17.67 -14.71 -14.94
C THR A 178 16.83 -14.45 -13.68
N LEU A 179 15.84 -15.33 -13.40
CA LEU A 179 15.00 -15.23 -12.19
C LEU A 179 15.84 -15.44 -10.94
N GLU A 180 16.81 -16.34 -11.01
CA GLU A 180 17.68 -16.72 -9.91
C GLU A 180 18.60 -15.57 -9.51
N GLU A 181 19.17 -14.85 -10.50
CA GLU A 181 19.92 -13.63 -10.24
C GLU A 181 19.04 -12.53 -9.66
N LEU A 182 17.83 -12.35 -10.22
CA LEU A 182 16.89 -11.37 -9.71
C LEU A 182 16.52 -11.64 -8.24
N ALA A 183 16.20 -12.90 -7.93
CA ALA A 183 15.82 -13.32 -6.58
C ALA A 183 16.93 -13.05 -5.58
N ARG A 184 18.17 -13.43 -5.91
CA ARG A 184 19.35 -13.16 -5.07
C ARG A 184 19.60 -11.67 -4.84
N MET A 185 19.39 -10.84 -5.85
CA MET A 185 19.56 -9.39 -5.72
C MET A 185 18.48 -8.74 -4.82
N LEU A 186 17.32 -9.38 -4.67
CA LEU A 186 16.18 -8.92 -3.87
C LEU A 186 16.03 -9.57 -2.51
N ASP A 187 16.90 -10.52 -2.17
CA ASP A 187 16.71 -11.41 -1.02
C ASP A 187 15.34 -12.15 -1.05
N ILE A 188 14.89 -12.54 -2.25
CA ILE A 188 13.76 -13.48 -2.45
C ILE A 188 14.32 -14.89 -2.53
N ASP A 189 13.57 -15.89 -2.05
CA ASP A 189 13.88 -17.31 -2.30
C ASP A 189 13.96 -17.60 -3.83
N PRO A 190 15.15 -17.93 -4.37
CA PRO A 190 15.32 -18.18 -5.80
C PRO A 190 14.50 -19.36 -6.32
N ASP A 191 14.44 -20.45 -5.56
CA ASP A 191 13.75 -21.67 -5.98
C ASP A 191 12.23 -21.45 -5.98
N GLY A 192 11.73 -20.78 -4.93
CA GLY A 192 10.33 -20.36 -4.83
C GLY A 192 9.91 -19.46 -5.99
N LEU A 193 10.72 -18.43 -6.29
CA LEU A 193 10.42 -17.49 -7.37
C LEU A 193 10.41 -18.17 -8.74
N VAL A 194 11.43 -18.97 -9.06
CA VAL A 194 11.52 -19.71 -10.32
C VAL A 194 10.29 -20.59 -10.50
N LYS A 195 9.99 -21.41 -9.48
CA LYS A 195 8.85 -22.33 -9.50
C LYS A 195 7.52 -21.61 -9.72
N GLU A 196 7.27 -20.51 -9.00
CA GLU A 196 6.02 -19.77 -9.10
C GLU A 196 5.85 -19.16 -10.49
N VAL A 197 6.89 -18.52 -11.00
CA VAL A 197 6.85 -17.82 -12.29
C VAL A 197 6.74 -18.80 -13.46
N GLU A 198 7.52 -19.88 -13.45
CA GLU A 198 7.43 -20.93 -14.48
C GLU A 198 6.09 -21.66 -14.43
N GLY A 199 5.61 -22.00 -13.24
CA GLY A 199 4.30 -22.62 -13.04
C GLY A 199 3.17 -21.71 -13.52
N TYR A 200 3.24 -20.42 -13.21
CA TYR A 200 2.32 -19.41 -13.73
C TYR A 200 2.33 -19.38 -15.26
N ASN A 201 3.51 -19.25 -15.88
CA ASN A 201 3.65 -19.17 -17.33
C ASN A 201 3.11 -20.42 -18.04
N ALA A 202 3.32 -21.61 -17.45
CA ALA A 202 2.81 -22.87 -17.98
C ALA A 202 1.28 -22.97 -17.90
N ALA A 203 0.66 -22.34 -16.91
CA ALA A 203 -0.78 -22.34 -16.71
C ALA A 203 -1.53 -21.32 -17.58
N VAL A 204 -0.85 -20.32 -18.17
CA VAL A 204 -1.51 -19.26 -18.94
C VAL A 204 -2.15 -19.80 -20.23
N ARG A 205 -3.43 -19.51 -20.45
CA ARG A 205 -4.16 -19.73 -21.70
C ARG A 205 -3.66 -18.83 -22.82
N THR A 206 -2.68 -19.30 -23.58
CA THR A 206 -2.06 -18.54 -24.68
C THR A 206 -2.88 -18.49 -25.96
N ASP A 207 -3.94 -19.30 -26.07
CA ASP A 207 -4.90 -19.29 -27.16
C ASP A 207 -5.79 -18.03 -27.14
N ILE A 208 -5.90 -17.37 -25.99
CA ILE A 208 -6.64 -16.12 -25.83
C ILE A 208 -5.67 -14.94 -26.09
N PRO A 209 -5.93 -14.07 -27.08
CA PRO A 209 -5.10 -12.90 -27.35
C PRO A 209 -5.09 -11.95 -26.15
N TYR A 210 -3.92 -11.42 -25.82
CA TYR A 210 -3.80 -10.46 -24.72
C TYR A 210 -4.12 -9.03 -25.16
N ASN A 211 -4.89 -8.33 -24.35
CA ASN A 211 -5.14 -6.90 -24.47
C ASN A 211 -5.14 -6.23 -23.08
N ALA A 212 -4.09 -5.46 -22.79
CA ALA A 212 -3.87 -4.74 -21.53
C ALA A 212 -4.95 -3.69 -21.17
N THR A 213 -5.82 -3.34 -22.11
CA THR A 213 -6.80 -2.24 -21.94
C THR A 213 -8.20 -2.72 -21.59
N VAL A 214 -8.46 -4.03 -21.66
CA VAL A 214 -9.76 -4.63 -21.40
C VAL A 214 -9.60 -5.91 -20.59
N LYS A 215 -10.69 -6.35 -19.97
CA LYS A 215 -10.82 -7.72 -19.47
C LYS A 215 -10.96 -8.66 -20.69
N ASP A 216 -9.82 -9.10 -21.22
CA ASP A 216 -9.70 -9.88 -22.48
C ASP A 216 -10.07 -11.38 -22.39
N GLY A 217 -10.11 -11.93 -21.18
CA GLY A 217 -10.53 -13.29 -20.85
C GLY A 217 -9.35 -14.24 -20.66
N ARG A 218 -8.12 -13.73 -20.82
CA ARG A 218 -6.91 -14.52 -20.68
C ARG A 218 -6.67 -14.85 -19.22
N CYS A 219 -6.41 -16.12 -18.95
CA CYS A 219 -6.44 -16.67 -17.60
C CYS A 219 -5.40 -17.78 -17.40
N THR A 220 -5.21 -18.20 -16.16
CA THR A 220 -4.48 -19.43 -15.82
C THR A 220 -5.43 -20.59 -15.59
N GLU A 221 -5.03 -21.81 -15.96
CA GLU A 221 -5.74 -23.05 -15.67
C GLU A 221 -4.93 -23.95 -14.72
N GLY A 222 -5.61 -24.61 -13.78
CA GLY A 222 -4.98 -25.56 -12.86
C GLY A 222 -4.14 -24.94 -11.75
N LEU A 223 -4.03 -23.61 -11.70
CA LEU A 223 -3.61 -22.89 -10.51
C LEU A 223 -4.85 -22.61 -9.68
N GLU A 224 -4.93 -23.20 -8.48
CA GLU A 224 -5.95 -22.81 -7.51
C GLU A 224 -5.82 -21.30 -7.26
N GLY A 225 -6.95 -20.59 -7.35
CA GLY A 225 -6.99 -19.16 -7.08
C GLY A 225 -6.46 -18.93 -5.67
N LYS A 226 -5.28 -18.31 -5.56
CA LYS A 226 -4.77 -17.83 -4.28
C LYS A 226 -5.75 -16.74 -3.85
N GLN A 227 -6.72 -17.14 -3.02
CA GLN A 227 -7.84 -16.31 -2.59
C GLN A 227 -7.32 -15.05 -1.95
N ASP A 228 -7.72 -13.90 -2.48
CA ASP A 228 -7.81 -12.72 -1.63
C ASP A 228 -9.03 -12.86 -0.70
N GLU A 229 -9.07 -12.06 0.37
CA GLU A 229 -10.20 -12.03 1.31
C GLU A 229 -11.55 -11.69 0.63
N LEU A 230 -11.59 -11.42 -0.68
CA LEU A 230 -12.79 -11.02 -1.43
C LEU A 230 -13.61 -12.20 -1.98
N GLY A 231 -13.15 -13.44 -1.84
CA GLY A 231 -13.95 -14.63 -2.17
C GLY A 231 -14.40 -14.70 -3.63
N GLY A 232 -13.74 -13.98 -4.54
CA GLY A 232 -14.04 -13.96 -5.95
C GLY A 232 -13.26 -15.03 -6.69
N ASP A 233 -13.97 -15.94 -7.36
CA ASP A 233 -13.40 -16.90 -8.31
C ASP A 233 -13.04 -16.15 -9.61
N SER A 234 -11.82 -15.63 -9.67
CA SER A 234 -11.31 -14.91 -10.84
C SER A 234 -10.02 -15.53 -11.33
N ARG A 235 -10.00 -15.74 -12.64
CA ARG A 235 -8.94 -16.35 -13.41
C ARG A 235 -8.51 -15.28 -14.42
N TYR A 236 -7.81 -14.23 -14.01
CA TYR A 236 -7.23 -13.27 -14.97
C TYR A 236 -5.71 -13.31 -14.89
N SER A 237 -5.09 -13.39 -16.06
CA SER A 237 -3.66 -13.62 -16.18
C SER A 237 -2.99 -12.42 -16.85
N PRO A 238 -2.21 -11.59 -16.13
CA PRO A 238 -1.25 -10.70 -16.78
C PRO A 238 -0.36 -11.48 -17.73
N LEU A 239 -0.06 -10.85 -18.88
CA LEU A 239 0.86 -11.37 -19.88
C LEU A 239 2.22 -11.62 -19.23
N LEU A 240 2.61 -12.88 -19.06
CA LEU A 240 4.00 -13.21 -18.86
C LEU A 240 4.43 -14.31 -19.81
N ARG A 241 5.44 -13.96 -20.61
CA ARG A 241 6.45 -14.88 -21.12
C ARG A 241 7.75 -14.21 -20.74
N VAL A 242 8.15 -14.48 -19.51
CA VAL A 242 9.34 -13.97 -18.85
C VAL A 242 10.58 -14.11 -19.72
N GLY A 243 11.36 -13.03 -19.84
CA GLY A 243 12.55 -12.99 -20.69
C GLY A 243 13.67 -12.07 -20.21
N CYS A 244 13.36 -10.95 -19.54
CA CYS A 244 14.30 -10.16 -18.72
C CYS A 244 13.50 -9.40 -17.66
N TYR A 245 14.03 -9.24 -16.45
CA TYR A 245 13.27 -8.86 -15.26
C TYR A 245 13.45 -7.39 -14.88
N TYR A 246 12.38 -6.76 -14.41
CA TYR A 246 12.45 -5.49 -13.68
C TYR A 246 11.58 -5.59 -12.42
N TRP A 247 12.09 -5.10 -11.29
CA TRP A 247 11.38 -5.13 -10.02
C TRP A 247 10.93 -3.75 -9.52
N HIS A 248 9.87 -3.74 -8.70
CA HIS A 248 9.63 -2.68 -7.71
C HIS A 248 9.23 -3.26 -6.38
N ILE A 249 9.84 -2.75 -5.30
CA ILE A 249 9.51 -3.20 -3.95
C ILE A 249 8.30 -2.42 -3.43
N ILE A 250 7.29 -3.15 -2.96
CA ILE A 250 6.07 -2.59 -2.42
C ILE A 250 6.06 -2.65 -0.88
N HIS A 251 5.92 -1.50 -0.24
CA HIS A 251 5.48 -1.28 1.13
C HIS A 251 4.16 -0.49 1.12
N ILE A 252 3.41 -0.35 2.20
CA ILE A 252 2.06 0.25 2.16
C ILE A 252 2.03 1.71 2.61
N ARG A 253 1.06 2.51 2.10
CA ARG A 253 0.75 3.87 2.58
C ARG A 253 -0.75 4.23 2.63
N TRP A 254 -1.13 5.08 3.59
CA TRP A 254 -2.51 5.41 3.96
C TRP A 254 -3.12 6.71 3.35
N ARG A 255 -4.45 6.81 3.17
CA ARG A 255 -5.26 8.06 3.08
C ARG A 255 -6.57 7.91 3.89
N GLN A 256 -7.21 8.99 4.33
CA GLN A 256 -8.66 9.06 4.51
C GLN A 256 -9.17 10.24 3.67
N ASN A 257 -10.40 10.11 3.18
CA ASN A 257 -11.13 11.22 2.54
C ASN A 257 -11.48 12.29 3.57
#